data_AF-A0A699JY80-F1
#
_entry.id   AF-A0A699JY80-F1
#
_cell.length_a   1.000
_cell.length_b   1.000
_cell.length_c   1.000
_cell.angle_alpha   90.00
_cell.angle_beta   90.00
_cell.angle_gamma   90.00
#
_symmetry.space_group_name_H-M   'P 1'
#
loop_
_entity.id
_entity.type
_entity.pdbx_description
1 polymer ?
#
loop_
_entity_poly.entity_id
_entity_poly.type
_entity_poly.pdbx_seq_one_letter_code
_entity_poly.pdbx_strand_id
1 'polypeptide(L)' 'MATFELYRRSTIRMCLTDTLDEMVETRKLGPGHAIEVLVQFDKSMAEALDSKVKTKVSIK' A
#
# COMPACT_ATOMS: atom_id res chain seq x y z
N MET A 1 6.28 13.75 5.29
CA MET A 1 7.22 12.78 4.70
C MET A 1 7.24 11.44 5.45
N ALA A 2 7.22 11.40 6.79
CA ALA A 2 7.24 10.15 7.57
C ALA A 2 6.01 9.23 7.44
N THR A 3 4.82 9.78 7.18
CA THR A 3 3.56 9.00 7.00
C THR A 3 3.60 8.07 5.78
N PHE A 4 4.33 8.44 4.74
CA PHE A 4 4.49 7.63 3.54
C PHE A 4 5.34 6.37 3.78
N GLU A 5 6.39 6.46 4.60
CA GLU A 5 7.26 5.30 4.89
C GLU A 5 6.55 4.24 5.74
N LEU A 6 5.67 4.66 6.65
CA LEU A 6 4.99 3.76 7.58
C LEU A 6 4.15 2.69 6.88
N TYR A 7 3.27 3.09 5.96
CA TYR A 7 2.52 2.11 5.18
C TYR A 7 3.32 1.53 4.02
N ARG A 8 4.37 2.20 3.54
CA ARG A 8 5.30 1.63 2.53
C ARG A 8 6.01 0.38 3.00
N ARG A 9 6.28 0.27 4.31
CA ARG A 9 6.89 -0.91 4.95
C ARG A 9 5.87 -1.85 5.58
N SER A 10 4.57 -1.60 5.39
CA SER A 10 3.53 -2.43 5.98
C SER A 10 3.39 -3.77 5.27
N THR A 11 3.01 -4.81 6.03
CA THR A 11 2.74 -6.15 5.50
C THR A 11 1.71 -6.14 4.38
N ILE A 12 0.66 -5.32 4.50
CA ILE A 12 -0.40 -5.22 3.48
C ILE A 12 0.15 -4.75 2.13
N ARG A 13 1.07 -3.78 2.10
CA ARG A 13 1.69 -3.34 0.85
C ARG A 13 2.61 -4.40 0.28
N MET A 14 3.38 -5.08 1.13
CA MET A 14 4.30 -6.13 0.70
C MET A 14 3.51 -7.24 -0.01
N CYS A 15 2.46 -7.76 0.62
CA CYS A 15 1.60 -8.76 0.00
C CYS A 15 0.95 -8.27 -1.31
N LEU A 16 0.54 -7.00 -1.36
CA LEU A 16 0.01 -6.40 -2.59
C LEU A 16 1.06 -6.37 -3.71
N THR A 17 2.29 -5.99 -3.40
CA THR A 17 3.38 -5.91 -4.37
C THR A 17 3.72 -7.30 -4.89
N ASP A 18 3.86 -8.28 -4.00
CA ASP A 18 4.13 -9.68 -4.37
C ASP A 18 3.03 -10.23 -5.30
N THR A 19 1.76 -9.90 -5.01
CA THR A 19 0.62 -10.32 -5.85
C THR A 19 0.66 -9.65 -7.22
N LEU A 20 0.95 -8.34 -7.27
CA LEU A 20 1.04 -7.60 -8.53
C LEU A 20 2.20 -8.10 -9.38
N ASP A 21 3.34 -8.43 -8.77
CA ASP A 21 4.49 -9.01 -9.47
C ASP A 21 4.13 -10.38 -10.08
N GLU A 22 3.47 -11.27 -9.34
CA GLU A 22 2.97 -12.54 -9.88
C GLU A 22 1.99 -12.32 -11.06
N MET A 23 1.10 -11.33 -10.95
CA MET A 23 0.15 -11.00 -12.02
C MET A 23 0.84 -10.45 -13.28
N VAL A 24 1.94 -9.70 -13.10
CA VAL A 24 2.77 -9.20 -14.20
C VAL A 24 3.56 -10.34 -14.85
N GLU A 25 4.17 -11.21 -14.04
CA GLU A 25 4.91 -12.39 -14.50
C GLU A 25 4.02 -13.35 -15.30
N THR A 26 2.80 -13.59 -14.81
CA THR A 26 1.79 -14.43 -15.49
C THR A 26 1.08 -13.72 -16.65
N ARG A 27 1.49 -12.49 -16.98
CA ARG A 27 0.92 -11.64 -18.05
C ARG A 27 -0.59 -11.37 -17.90
N LYS A 28 -1.13 -11.49 -16.69
CA LYS A 28 -2.52 -11.12 -16.36
C LYS A 28 -2.69 -9.62 -16.18
N LEU A 29 -1.61 -8.91 -15.84
CA LEU A 29 -1.59 -7.48 -15.62
C LEU A 29 -0.39 -6.85 -16.35
N GLY A 30 -0.61 -5.70 -16.98
CA GLY A 30 0.49 -4.94 -17.58
C GLY A 30 1.31 -4.22 -16.49
N PRO A 31 2.65 -4.07 -16.65
CA PRO A 31 3.49 -3.38 -15.65
C PRO A 31 3.01 -1.96 -15.31
N GLY A 32 2.50 -1.21 -16.30
CA GLY A 32 1.95 0.13 -16.09
C GLY A 32 0.74 0.14 -15.14
N HIS A 33 -0.15 -0.84 -15.28
CA HIS A 33 -1.33 -0.96 -14.42
C HIS A 33 -0.95 -1.35 -12.98
N ALA A 34 0.08 -2.17 -12.78
CA ALA A 34 0.58 -2.48 -11.45
C ALA A 34 1.06 -1.23 -10.71
N ILE A 35 1.76 -0.34 -11.41
CA ILE A 35 2.21 0.95 -10.85
C ILE A 35 1.01 1.83 -10.48
N GLU A 36 0.00 1.91 -11.33
CA GLU A 36 -1.23 2.66 -11.04
C GLU A 36 -1.95 2.14 -9.79
N VAL A 37 -2.02 0.82 -9.61
CA VAL A 37 -2.60 0.21 -8.40
C VAL A 37 -1.80 0.59 -7.16
N LEU A 38 -0.46 0.58 -7.23
CA LEU A 38 0.38 1.00 -6.10
C LEU A 38 0.22 2.49 -5.77
N VAL A 39 0.07 3.36 -6.77
CA VAL A 39 -0.21 4.79 -6.56
C VAL A 39 -1.59 4.98 -5.92
N GLN A 40 -2.59 4.20 -6.33
CA GLN A 40 -3.92 4.27 -5.74
C GLN A 40 -3.92 3.76 -4.30
N PHE A 41 -3.17 2.70 -4.02
CA PHE A 41 -2.96 2.20 -2.67
C PHE A 41 -2.37 3.27 -1.74
N ASP A 42 -1.36 4.03 -2.20
CA ASP A 42 -0.76 5.13 -1.42
C ASP A 42 -1.80 6.17 -0.99
N LYS A 43 -2.69 6.55 -1.92
CA LYS A 43 -3.77 7.53 -1.65
C LYS A 43 -4.78 6.97 -0.66
N SER A 44 -5.31 5.78 -0.93
CA SER A 44 -6.35 5.16 -0.11
C SER A 44 -5.87 4.84 1.31
N MET A 45 -4.61 4.44 1.47
CA MET A 45 -4.05 4.13 2.78
C MET A 45 -3.81 5.39 3.61
N ALA A 46 -3.31 6.46 2.99
CA ALA A 46 -3.15 7.75 3.66
C ALA A 46 -4.50 8.29 4.16
N GLU A 47 -5.53 8.26 3.30
CA GLU A 47 -6.89 8.69 3.66
C GLU A 47 -7.51 7.81 4.76
N ALA A 48 -7.32 6.49 4.70
CA ALA A 48 -7.86 5.57 5.70
C ALA A 48 -7.21 5.76 7.08
N LEU A 49 -5.88 5.96 7.13
CA LEU A 49 -5.17 6.23 8.37
C LEU A 49 -5.61 7.56 9.00
N ASP A 50 -5.88 8.58 8.19
CA ASP A 50 -6.31 9.90 8.67
C ASP A 50 -7.78 9.90 9.13
N SER A 51 -8.69 9.34 8.33
CA SER A 51 -10.13 9.45 8.55
C SER A 51 -10.73 8.33 9.42
N LYS A 52 -10.16 7.12 9.38
CA LYS A 52 -10.76 5.92 10.00
C LYS A 52 -10.04 5.48 11.26
N VAL A 53 -8.75 5.77 11.43
CA VAL A 53 -7.98 5.34 12.61
C VAL A 53 -8.02 6.42 13.68
N LYS A 54 -8.76 6.17 14.77
CA LYS A 54 -8.89 7.09 15.92
C LYS A 54 -8.16 6.60 17.18
N THR A 55 -7.62 5.38 17.12
CA THR A 55 -6.97 4.72 18.26
C THR A 55 -5.67 5.44 18.60
N LYS A 56 -5.52 5.82 19.88
CA LYS A 56 -4.29 6.39 20.41
C LYS A 56 -3.54 5.31 21.20
N VAL A 57 -2.25 5.18 20.95
CA VAL A 57 -1.37 4.23 21.66
C VAL A 57 -0.30 5.03 22.38
N SER A 58 -0.02 4.67 23.64
CA SER A 58 1.12 5.18 24.40
C SER A 58 2.13 4.04 24.54
N ILE A 59 3.37 4.30 24.12
CA ILE A 59 4.48 3.36 24.25
C ILE A 59 5.27 3.80 25.48
N LYS A 60 5.47 2.88 26.44
CA LYS A 60 6.25 3.10 27.67
C LYS A 60 7.71 2.74 27.46
#